data_AF-A0A7X1MGA1-F1
#
_entry.id   AF-A0A7X1MGA1-F1
#
_cell.length_a   1.000
_cell.length_b   1.000
_cell.length_c   1.000
_cell.angle_alpha   90.00
_cell.angle_beta   90.00
_cell.angle_gamma   90.00
#
_symmetry.space_group_name_H-M   'P 1'
#
loop_
_entity.id
_entity.type
_entity.pdbx_description
1 polymer ?
#
loop_
_entity_poly.entity_id
_entity_poly.type
_entity_poly.pdbx_seq_one_letter_code
_entity_poly.pdbx_strand_id
1 'polypeptide(L)'
;MHQMTPPREEQRLLRTVPSEGDAALLAEVVELRARNEQLGRALASRAAIDQARGMVMALAPCSSERAWDLLVDVSQHCNVKLRDVAAALVATTKDRTLPEPIQRELRRALRRLHAADRR
;
A
#
# COMPACT_ATOMS: atom_id res chain seq x y z
N MET A 1 -57.85 31.92 -24.74
CA MET A 1 -58.58 30.94 -23.93
C MET A 1 -58.79 29.72 -24.82
N HIS A 2 -58.26 28.52 -24.63
CA HIS A 2 -57.71 27.81 -23.48
C HIS A 2 -56.49 27.01 -23.94
N GLN A 3 -55.43 27.03 -23.13
CA GLN A 3 -54.41 26.00 -23.12
C GLN A 3 -55.03 24.71 -22.58
N MET A 4 -54.68 23.57 -23.18
CA MET A 4 -54.82 22.25 -22.56
C MET A 4 -53.56 21.48 -22.88
N THR A 5 -52.59 21.63 -21.98
CA THR A 5 -51.37 20.84 -21.86
C THR A 5 -51.75 19.36 -21.63
N PRO A 6 -51.14 18.39 -22.33
CA PRO A 6 -51.37 16.98 -22.02
C PRO A 6 -50.80 16.65 -20.61
N PRO A 7 -51.40 15.67 -19.90
CA PRO A 7 -51.10 15.43 -18.51
C PRO A 7 -49.77 14.68 -18.38
N ARG A 8 -48.81 15.26 -17.64
CA ARG A 8 -48.04 14.67 -16.52
C ARG A 8 -47.57 13.19 -16.56
N GLU A 9 -47.54 12.50 -17.69
CA GLU A 9 -47.09 11.09 -17.75
C GLU A 9 -45.56 10.95 -17.74
N GLU A 10 -44.81 11.97 -18.15
CA GLU A 10 -43.33 11.95 -18.12
C GLU A 10 -42.72 12.16 -16.73
N GLN A 11 -43.49 12.60 -15.74
CA GLN A 11 -42.95 12.81 -14.38
C GLN A 11 -42.74 11.51 -13.60
N ARG A 12 -43.11 10.37 -14.19
CA ARG A 12 -42.92 9.02 -13.63
C ARG A 12 -41.63 8.37 -14.15
N LEU A 13 -40.58 9.16 -14.39
CA LEU A 13 -39.22 8.67 -14.24
C LEU A 13 -39.09 8.21 -12.77
N LEU A 14 -39.41 6.93 -12.53
CA LEU A 14 -39.28 6.27 -11.25
C LEU A 14 -37.84 6.47 -10.77
N ARG A 15 -37.64 7.50 -9.95
CA ARG A 15 -36.62 7.46 -8.92
C ARG A 15 -37.07 6.31 -8.02
N THR A 16 -36.63 5.10 -8.36
CA THR A 16 -36.74 3.96 -7.47
C THR A 16 -35.93 4.36 -6.24
N VAL A 17 -36.63 4.85 -5.22
CA VAL A 17 -36.02 5.02 -3.92
C VAL A 17 -35.65 3.60 -3.52
N PRO A 18 -34.34 3.30 -3.32
CA PRO A 18 -33.95 1.98 -2.89
C PRO A 18 -34.79 1.62 -1.67
N SER A 19 -35.38 0.43 -1.67
CA SER A 19 -36.03 -0.10 -0.48
C SER A 19 -35.04 -0.04 0.68
N GLU A 20 -35.51 0.02 1.93
CA GLU A 20 -34.61 -0.05 3.09
C GLU A 20 -33.67 -1.26 3.03
N GLY A 21 -34.14 -2.38 2.44
CA GLY A 21 -33.32 -3.55 2.14
C GLY A 21 -32.24 -3.32 1.08
N ASP A 22 -32.55 -2.57 0.02
CA ASP A 22 -31.58 -2.20 -1.02
C ASP A 22 -30.51 -1.24 -0.47
N ALA A 23 -30.93 -0.30 0.38
CA ALA A 23 -30.01 0.63 1.05
C ALA A 23 -29.07 -0.08 2.03
N ALA A 24 -29.59 -1.04 2.80
CA ALA A 24 -28.78 -1.87 3.71
C ALA A 24 -27.78 -2.74 2.94
N LEU A 25 -28.22 -3.38 1.85
CA LEU A 25 -27.34 -4.17 0.99
C LEU A 25 -26.23 -3.31 0.35
N LEU A 26 -26.56 -2.11 -0.13
CA LEU A 26 -25.57 -1.18 -0.67
C LEU A 26 -24.55 -0.76 0.40
N ALA A 27 -24.99 -0.49 1.62
CA ALA A 27 -24.10 -0.17 2.73
C ALA A 27 -23.16 -1.34 3.06
N GLU A 28 -23.67 -2.58 3.08
CA GLU A 28 -22.87 -3.78 3.28
C GLU A 28 -21.83 -3.96 2.17
N VAL A 29 -22.21 -3.79 0.90
CA VAL A 29 -21.29 -3.88 -0.24
C VAL A 29 -20.18 -2.82 -0.15
N VAL A 30 -20.51 -1.59 0.24
CA VAL A 30 -19.52 -0.52 0.45
C VAL A 30 -18.54 -0.90 1.56
N GLU A 31 -19.04 -1.42 2.68
CA GLU A 31 -18.20 -1.84 3.79
C GLU A 31 -17.27 -2.99 3.41
N LEU A 32 -17.79 -4.03 2.76
CA LEU A 32 -17.02 -5.17 2.30
C LEU A 32 -15.94 -4.76 1.29
N ARG A 33 -16.22 -3.80 0.41
CA ARG A 33 -15.22 -3.23 -0.51
C ARG A 33 -14.11 -2.51 0.26
N ALA A 34 -14.47 -1.66 1.21
CA ALA A 34 -13.49 -0.94 2.04
C ALA A 34 -12.59 -1.91 2.83
N ARG A 35 -13.16 -2.96 3.43
CA ARG A 35 -12.40 -4.02 4.11
C ARG A 35 -11.48 -4.77 3.15
N ASN A 36 -11.98 -5.17 1.98
CA ASN A 36 -11.16 -5.85 0.97
C ASN A 36 -9.98 -5.00 0.51
N GLU A 37 -10.19 -3.70 0.29
CA GLU A 37 -9.10 -2.79 -0.06
C GLU A 37 -8.08 -2.66 1.06
N GLN A 38 -8.51 -2.56 2.33
CA GLN A 38 -7.61 -2.49 3.47
C GLN A 38 -6.76 -3.77 3.58
N LEU A 39 -7.37 -4.94 3.43
CA LEU A 39 -6.67 -6.22 3.40
C LEU A 39 -5.71 -6.30 2.23
N GLY A 40 -6.13 -5.90 1.04
CA GLY A 40 -5.28 -5.84 -0.15
C GLY A 40 -4.04 -4.98 0.06
N ARG A 41 -4.20 -3.78 0.65
CA ARG A 41 -3.07 -2.90 1.02
C ARG A 41 -2.14 -3.54 2.04
N ALA A 42 -2.69 -4.24 3.04
CA ALA A 42 -1.89 -4.94 4.05
C ALA A 42 -1.07 -6.09 3.44
N LEU A 43 -1.69 -6.90 2.58
CA LEU A 43 -1.02 -8.00 1.89
C LEU A 43 0.07 -7.50 0.94
N ALA A 44 -0.21 -6.46 0.15
CA ALA A 44 0.77 -5.86 -0.75
C ALA A 44 1.98 -5.28 0.02
N SER A 45 1.71 -4.64 1.17
CA SER A 45 2.78 -4.12 2.04
C SER A 45 3.66 -5.25 2.57
N ARG A 46 3.07 -6.36 3.03
CA ARG A 46 3.81 -7.52 3.53
C ARG A 46 4.66 -8.15 2.44
N ALA A 47 4.10 -8.33 1.23
CA ALA A 47 4.83 -8.89 0.10
C ALA A 47 6.05 -8.04 -0.28
N ALA A 48 5.91 -6.72 -0.35
CA ALA A 48 7.02 -5.81 -0.64
C ALA A 48 8.12 -5.88 0.43
N ILE A 49 7.73 -5.96 1.71
CA ILE A 49 8.64 -6.09 2.85
C ILE A 49 9.43 -7.40 2.79
N ASP A 50 8.75 -8.52 2.52
CA ASP A 50 9.40 -9.84 2.45
C ASP A 50 10.38 -9.90 1.26
N GLN A 51 10.02 -9.31 0.12
CA GLN A 51 10.91 -9.18 -1.04
C GLN A 51 12.13 -8.30 -0.73
N ALA A 52 11.92 -7.12 -0.16
CA ALA A 52 13.00 -6.21 0.24
C ALA A 52 13.97 -6.89 1.23
N ARG A 53 13.43 -7.67 2.18
CA ARG A 53 14.24 -8.44 3.13
C ARG A 53 15.12 -9.46 2.40
N GLY A 54 14.55 -10.22 1.46
CA GLY A 54 15.30 -11.15 0.61
C GLY A 54 16.38 -10.46 -0.23
N MET A 55 16.10 -9.28 -0.79
CA MET A 55 17.09 -8.49 -1.52
C MET A 55 18.26 -8.07 -0.62
N VAL A 56 17.98 -7.63 0.61
CA VAL A 56 19.05 -7.29 1.58
C VAL A 56 19.90 -8.51 1.90
N MET A 57 19.30 -9.67 2.14
CA MET A 57 20.02 -10.93 2.38
C MET A 57 20.93 -11.32 1.20
N ALA A 58 20.51 -11.04 -0.03
CA ALA A 58 21.31 -11.29 -1.22
C ALA A 58 22.47 -10.28 -1.40
N LEU A 59 22.26 -9.01 -1.03
CA LEU A 59 23.26 -7.96 -1.15
C LEU A 59 24.32 -8.01 -0.04
N ALA A 60 23.92 -8.42 1.15
CA ALA A 60 24.79 -8.64 2.29
C ALA A 60 24.38 -9.94 2.97
N PRO A 61 25.16 -11.03 2.80
CA PRO A 61 24.85 -12.33 3.38
C PRO A 61 24.65 -12.23 4.90
N CYS A 62 23.39 -12.20 5.33
CA CYS A 62 22.99 -12.07 6.72
C CYS A 62 21.70 -12.85 6.97
N SER A 63 21.38 -13.08 8.26
CA SER A 63 20.14 -13.74 8.63
C SER A 63 18.92 -12.88 8.26
N SER A 64 17.76 -13.53 8.13
CA SER A 64 16.48 -12.86 7.89
C SER A 64 16.15 -11.82 8.99
N GLU A 65 16.53 -12.09 10.24
CA GLU A 65 16.37 -11.16 11.36
C GLU A 65 17.25 -9.93 11.22
N ARG A 66 18.54 -10.09 10.88
CA ARG A 66 19.42 -8.93 10.66
C ARG A 66 19.02 -8.10 9.45
N ALA A 67 18.52 -8.74 8.39
CA ALA A 67 17.97 -8.03 7.24
C ALA A 67 16.71 -7.21 7.60
N TRP A 68 15.87 -7.74 8.49
CA TRP A 68 14.73 -7.01 9.03
C TRP A 68 15.15 -5.78 9.82
N ASP A 69 16.05 -5.98 10.79
CA ASP A 69 16.53 -4.90 11.65
C ASP A 69 17.18 -3.80 10.81
N LEU A 70 17.92 -4.16 9.77
CA LEU A 70 18.49 -3.22 8.83
C LEU A 70 17.41 -2.38 8.12
N LEU A 71 16.33 -2.99 7.63
CA LEU A 71 15.25 -2.26 6.97
C LEU A 71 14.49 -1.34 7.95
N VAL A 72 14.29 -1.80 9.20
CA VAL A 72 13.71 -0.99 10.27
C VAL A 72 14.61 0.20 10.60
N ASP A 73 15.92 -0.02 10.70
CA ASP A 73 16.92 1.01 10.96
C ASP A 73 16.89 2.10 9.87
N VAL A 74 16.87 1.70 8.59
CA VAL A 74 16.74 2.63 7.46
C VAL A 74 15.42 3.41 7.51
N SER A 75 14.31 2.73 7.80
CA SER A 75 12.98 3.34 7.92
C SER A 75 12.94 4.42 9.00
N GLN A 76 13.49 4.13 10.18
CA GLN A 76 13.55 5.06 11.30
C GLN A 76 14.45 6.26 10.98
N HIS A 77 15.65 6.03 10.46
CA HIS A 77 16.61 7.09 10.13
C HIS A 77 16.13 7.99 8.99
N CYS A 78 15.33 7.47 8.06
CA CYS A 78 14.72 8.27 7.00
C CYS A 78 13.40 8.93 7.41
N ASN A 79 12.80 8.55 8.55
CA ASN A 79 11.42 8.87 8.92
C ASN A 79 10.42 8.55 7.78
N VAL A 80 10.60 7.39 7.14
CA VAL A 80 9.74 6.87 6.06
C VAL A 80 9.15 5.54 6.51
N LYS A 81 7.87 5.28 6.23
CA LYS A 81 7.24 4.03 6.63
C LYS A 81 7.98 2.84 6.00
N LEU A 82 8.18 1.78 6.78
CA LEU A 82 8.90 0.57 6.34
C LEU A 82 8.39 -0.01 5.01
N ARG A 83 7.06 -0.03 4.82
CA ARG A 83 6.44 -0.48 3.56
C ARG A 83 6.84 0.35 2.34
N ASP A 84 7.07 1.66 2.54
CA ASP A 84 7.46 2.58 1.47
C ASP A 84 8.95 2.44 1.17
N VAL A 85 9.79 2.23 2.20
CA VAL A 85 11.21 1.85 2.04
C VAL A 85 11.33 0.54 1.26
N ALA A 86 10.56 -0.48 1.65
CA ALA A 86 10.55 -1.78 1.00
C ALA A 86 10.06 -1.69 -0.45
N ALA A 87 8.97 -0.96 -0.71
CA ALA A 87 8.49 -0.72 -2.06
C ALA A 87 9.51 0.02 -2.93
N ALA A 88 10.20 1.02 -2.39
CA ALA A 88 11.24 1.75 -3.09
C ALA A 88 12.45 0.86 -3.41
N LEU A 89 12.82 -0.05 -2.51
CA LEU A 89 13.88 -1.03 -2.76
C LEU A 89 13.46 -2.04 -3.84
N VAL A 90 12.27 -2.62 -3.74
CA VAL A 90 11.76 -3.57 -4.75
C VAL A 90 11.65 -2.91 -6.13
N ALA A 91 11.26 -1.64 -6.20
CA ALA A 91 11.14 -0.91 -7.45
C ALA A 91 12.47 -0.81 -8.22
N THR A 92 13.64 -0.92 -7.56
CA THR A 92 14.94 -0.87 -8.24
C THR A 92 15.18 -2.06 -9.15
N THR A 93 14.46 -3.17 -8.98
CA THR A 93 14.47 -4.31 -9.90
C THR A 93 13.86 -3.99 -11.27
N LYS A 94 13.19 -2.84 -11.40
CA LYS A 94 12.58 -2.32 -12.63
C LYS A 94 13.24 -1.02 -13.09
N ASP A 95 14.56 -0.92 -12.87
CA ASP A 95 15.40 0.24 -13.24
C ASP A 95 14.99 1.57 -12.60
N ARG A 96 14.25 1.54 -11.48
CA ARG A 96 13.96 2.75 -10.69
C ARG A 96 15.12 3.08 -9.78
N THR A 97 15.42 4.37 -9.66
CA THR A 97 16.42 4.85 -8.70
C THR A 97 15.82 4.88 -7.30
N LEU A 98 16.57 4.36 -6.33
CA LEU A 98 16.20 4.47 -4.93
C LEU A 98 16.28 5.95 -4.49
N PRO A 99 15.28 6.49 -3.76
CA PRO A 99 15.35 7.86 -3.26
C PRO A 99 16.62 8.12 -2.44
N GLU A 100 17.27 9.26 -2.65
CA GLU A 100 18.58 9.56 -2.07
C GLU A 100 18.66 9.40 -0.54
N PRO A 101 17.67 9.86 0.26
CA PRO A 101 17.71 9.62 1.71
C PRO A 101 17.79 8.13 2.07
N ILE A 102 16.98 7.32 1.40
CA ILE A 102 16.91 5.86 1.61
C ILE A 102 18.20 5.20 1.14
N GLN A 103 18.71 5.60 -0.04
CA GLN A 103 19.96 5.07 -0.58
C GLN A 103 21.15 5.34 0.35
N ARG A 104 21.26 6.57 0.86
CA ARG A 104 22.33 6.96 1.78
C ARG A 104 22.27 6.16 3.07
N GLU A 105 21.10 6.02 3.69
CA GLU A 105 20.96 5.26 4.93
C GLU A 105 21.14 3.77 4.73
N LEU A 106 20.64 3.19 3.62
CA LEU A 106 20.89 1.80 3.28
C LEU A 106 22.39 1.50 3.17
N ARG A 107 23.15 2.35 2.46
CA ARG A 107 24.61 2.23 2.39
C ARG A 107 25.28 2.33 3.76
N ARG A 108 24.80 3.21 4.65
CA ARG A 108 25.33 3.35 6.02
C ARG A 108 25.04 2.11 6.85
N ALA A 109 23.82 1.59 6.81
CA ALA A 109 23.40 0.40 7.53
C ALA A 109 24.18 -0.85 7.09
N LEU A 110 24.34 -1.05 5.77
CA LEU A 110 25.16 -2.15 5.22
C LEU A 110 26.62 -2.08 5.67
N ARG A 111 27.22 -0.88 5.74
CA ARG A 111 28.58 -0.72 6.28
C ARG A 111 28.67 -1.08 7.76
N ARG A 112 27.69 -0.70 8.57
CA ARG A 112 27.62 -1.08 10.00
C ARG A 112 27.50 -2.60 10.16
N LEU A 113 26.65 -3.22 9.35
CA LEU A 113 26.45 -4.67 9.33
C LEU A 113 27.78 -5.42 9.08
N HIS A 114 28.50 -5.07 8.02
CA HIS A 114 29.80 -5.67 7.70
C HIS A 114 30.90 -5.36 8.73
N ALA A 115 30.81 -4.23 9.44
CA ALA A 115 31.75 -3.93 10.51
C ALA A 115 31.51 -4.78 11.76
N ALA A 116 30.25 -5.13 12.03
CA ALA A 116 29.88 -6.01 13.14
C ALA A 116 30.28 -7.47 12.89
N ASP A 117 30.19 -7.95 11.65
CA ASP A 117 30.52 -9.35 11.29
C ASP A 117 32.01 -9.66 11.28
N ARG A 118 32.87 -8.64 11.30
CA ARG A 118 34.33 -8.78 11.35
C ARG A 118 34.92 -8.78 12.76
N ARG A 119 34.07 -8.72 13.79
CA ARG A 119 34.45 -8.73 15.21
C ARG A 119 34.14 -10.09 15.81
#